data_AF-A0A7C5Y0P4-F1
#
_entry.id   AF-A0A7C5Y0P4-F1
#
_cell.length_a   1.000
_cell.length_b   1.000
_cell.length_c   1.000
_cell.angle_alpha   90.00
_cell.angle_beta   90.00
_cell.angle_gamma   90.00
#
_symmetry.space_group_name_H-M   'P 1'
#
loop_
_entity.id
_entity.type
_entity.pdbx_description
1 polymer ?
#
loop_
_entity_poly.entity_id
_entity_poly.type
_entity_poly.pdbx_seq_one_letter_code
_entity_poly.pdbx_strand_id
1 'polypeptide(L)'
;MHGVVCDHSEARGGGATRPSKTDNNLGRGTVFTSGYRAREDLIWKASFILYHELVLSILERDFELFARSLALLQETIGEIFSVFQGGAFTHYSQKAISVLKELGVLGVGQSSWGPAVYGVLKSHEEAEEVARKAVKILGEDTEVFIARPVNRGVLVKIST
;
A
#
# COMPACT_ATOMS: atom_id res chain seq x y z
N MET A 1 -15.08 -6.71 6.90
CA MET A 1 -13.76 -6.15 6.52
C MET A 1 -13.87 -4.64 6.44
N HIS A 2 -13.04 -3.98 7.22
CA HIS A 2 -12.91 -2.52 7.30
C HIS A 2 -11.45 -2.15 7.12
N GLY A 3 -11.18 -0.98 6.54
CA GLY A 3 -9.83 -0.46 6.35
C GLY A 3 -9.58 0.70 7.31
N VAL A 4 -8.46 0.69 8.03
CA VAL A 4 -7.91 1.89 8.66
C VAL A 4 -6.90 2.49 7.70
N VAL A 5 -7.05 3.75 7.33
CA VAL A 5 -6.14 4.46 6.43
C VAL A 5 -5.42 5.54 7.22
N CYS A 6 -4.10 5.64 7.07
CA CYS A 6 -3.23 6.64 7.66
C CYS A 6 -2.55 7.41 6.53
N ASP A 7 -2.75 8.73 6.45
CA ASP A 7 -2.20 9.59 5.40
C ASP A 7 -1.41 10.75 6.01
N HIS A 8 -0.11 10.80 5.73
CA HIS A 8 0.81 11.77 6.32
C HIS A 8 0.84 13.09 5.55
N SER A 9 0.70 14.21 6.25
CA SER A 9 0.49 15.54 5.68
C SER A 9 1.69 16.07 4.86
N GLU A 10 2.93 15.83 5.30
CA GLU A 10 4.14 16.34 4.63
C GLU A 10 4.31 15.84 3.19
N ALA A 11 3.80 14.63 2.91
CA ALA A 11 3.88 14.04 1.59
C ALA A 11 2.80 14.55 0.60
N ARG A 12 1.81 15.33 1.07
CA ARG A 12 0.86 16.03 0.20
C ARG A 12 1.50 17.23 -0.53
N GLY A 13 2.60 17.78 0.01
CA GLY A 13 3.42 18.82 -0.64
C GLY A 13 4.62 18.26 -1.42
N GLY A 14 5.14 17.10 -1.00
CA GLY A 14 6.20 16.36 -1.66
C GLY A 14 5.66 15.41 -2.71
N GLY A 15 5.17 15.94 -3.84
CA GLY A 15 4.95 15.10 -5.01
C GLY A 15 6.21 14.29 -5.27
N ALA A 16 6.09 12.95 -5.34
CA ALA A 16 7.22 12.05 -5.58
C ALA A 16 8.11 12.70 -6.66
N THR A 17 9.33 13.09 -6.27
CA THR A 17 10.24 13.73 -7.22
C THR A 17 10.50 12.70 -8.28
N ARG A 18 9.88 12.92 -9.44
CA ARG A 18 10.13 12.17 -10.65
C ARG A 18 11.66 12.09 -10.79
N PRO A 19 12.25 10.89 -10.95
CA PRO A 19 13.69 10.79 -11.11
C PRO A 19 14.16 11.75 -12.20
N SER A 20 15.20 12.52 -11.91
CA SER A 20 15.74 13.52 -12.84
C SER A 20 16.12 12.82 -14.14
N LYS A 21 15.63 13.34 -15.27
CA LYS A 21 16.10 12.96 -16.60
C LYS A 21 17.52 13.52 -16.78
N THR A 22 18.53 12.84 -16.27
CA THR A 22 19.92 13.13 -16.62
C THR A 22 20.51 11.95 -17.37
N ASP A 23 20.03 11.77 -18.60
CA ASP A 23 20.78 11.14 -19.68
C ASP A 23 20.80 12.13 -20.85
N ASN A 24 21.78 13.03 -20.85
CA ASN A 24 21.98 14.05 -21.89
C ASN A 24 22.56 13.46 -23.21
N ASN A 25 22.24 12.20 -23.53
CA ASN A 25 22.73 11.56 -24.75
C ASN A 25 21.77 10.52 -25.34
N LEU A 26 20.50 10.88 -25.48
CA LEU A 26 19.50 10.03 -26.13
C LEU A 26 19.09 10.64 -27.48
N GLY A 27 19.67 10.07 -28.55
CA GLY A 27 19.13 10.21 -29.90
C GLY A 27 17.65 9.83 -29.94
N ARG A 28 16.94 10.33 -30.96
CA ARG A 28 15.50 10.06 -31.20
C ARG A 28 15.19 8.56 -31.01
N GLY A 29 14.49 8.17 -29.94
CA GLY A 29 13.90 6.82 -29.89
C GLY A 29 13.57 6.19 -28.54
N THR A 30 13.98 6.70 -27.38
CA THR A 30 13.83 5.95 -26.12
C THR A 30 13.20 6.79 -25.02
N VAL A 31 11.88 6.95 -25.12
CA VAL A 31 11.06 7.42 -24.01
C VAL A 31 10.56 6.15 -23.33
N PHE A 32 10.97 5.89 -22.08
CA PHE A 32 10.62 4.72 -21.23
C PHE A 32 11.47 3.44 -21.35
N THR A 33 12.79 3.54 -21.43
CA THR A 33 13.67 2.38 -21.15
C THR A 33 14.29 2.53 -19.76
N SER A 34 13.99 1.59 -18.86
CA SER A 34 14.74 1.41 -17.61
C SER A 34 15.70 0.24 -17.78
N GLY A 35 16.97 0.43 -17.40
CA GLY A 35 17.95 -0.66 -17.27
C GLY A 35 17.68 -1.58 -16.08
N TYR A 36 16.74 -1.21 -15.20
CA TYR A 36 16.38 -2.00 -14.03
C TYR A 36 15.79 -3.35 -14.44
N ARG A 37 16.34 -4.41 -13.85
CA ARG A 37 15.82 -5.77 -13.93
C ARG A 37 15.44 -6.19 -12.51
N ALA A 38 14.16 -6.35 -12.29
CA ALA A 38 13.68 -6.91 -11.04
C ALA A 38 14.19 -8.34 -10.88
N ARG A 39 14.48 -8.71 -9.65
CA ARG A 39 14.85 -10.07 -9.26
C ARG A 39 13.73 -11.05 -9.62
N GLU A 40 14.03 -12.04 -10.47
CA GLU A 40 13.03 -12.99 -10.96
C GLU A 40 12.36 -13.77 -9.83
N ASP A 41 13.10 -14.15 -8.79
CA ASP A 41 12.55 -14.86 -7.64
C ASP A 41 11.47 -14.07 -6.90
N LEU A 42 11.61 -12.75 -6.82
CA LEU A 42 10.58 -11.88 -6.22
C LEU A 42 9.36 -11.74 -7.13
N ILE A 43 9.55 -11.70 -8.45
CA ILE A 43 8.44 -11.67 -9.42
C ILE A 43 7.61 -12.96 -9.27
N TRP A 44 8.26 -14.11 -9.25
CA TRP A 44 7.61 -15.41 -9.06
C TRP A 44 6.90 -15.47 -7.72
N LYS A 45 7.55 -15.03 -6.64
CA LYS A 45 6.95 -14.97 -5.30
C LYS A 45 5.69 -14.09 -5.28
N ALA A 46 5.76 -12.86 -5.82
CA ALA A 46 4.62 -11.95 -5.87
C ALA A 46 3.45 -12.55 -6.67
N SER A 47 3.75 -13.15 -7.83
CA SER A 47 2.75 -13.79 -8.68
C SER A 47 2.10 -14.99 -7.97
N PHE A 48 2.90 -15.82 -7.30
CA PHE A 48 2.40 -16.94 -6.51
C PHE A 48 1.47 -16.47 -5.38
N ILE A 49 1.90 -15.53 -4.54
CA ILE A 49 1.08 -14.97 -3.45
C ILE A 49 -0.23 -14.42 -3.99
N LEU A 50 -0.18 -13.66 -5.09
CA LEU A 50 -1.36 -13.07 -5.70
C LEU A 50 -2.37 -14.15 -6.12
N TYR A 51 -1.95 -15.10 -6.94
CA TYR A 51 -2.88 -16.05 -7.57
C TYR A 51 -3.26 -17.24 -6.67
N HIS A 52 -2.34 -17.71 -5.82
CA HIS A 52 -2.53 -18.93 -5.03
C HIS A 52 -2.87 -18.66 -3.56
N GLU A 53 -2.69 -17.44 -3.06
CA GLU A 53 -3.05 -17.13 -1.68
C GLU A 53 -4.10 -16.01 -1.64
N LEU A 54 -3.77 -14.81 -2.13
CA LEU A 54 -4.64 -13.64 -1.99
C LEU A 54 -5.96 -13.82 -2.73
N VAL A 55 -5.93 -14.18 -4.01
CA VAL A 55 -7.17 -14.40 -4.79
C VAL A 55 -8.00 -15.54 -4.22
N LEU A 56 -7.37 -16.66 -3.84
CA LEU A 56 -8.08 -17.81 -3.27
C LEU A 56 -8.70 -17.49 -1.91
N SER A 57 -8.00 -16.76 -1.05
CA SER A 57 -8.52 -16.34 0.26
C SER A 57 -9.78 -15.47 0.15
N ILE A 58 -9.90 -14.65 -0.91
CA ILE A 58 -11.11 -13.89 -1.20
C ILE A 58 -12.26 -14.83 -1.58
N LEU A 59 -11.99 -15.81 -2.45
CA LEU A 59 -12.98 -16.79 -2.91
C LEU A 59 -13.52 -17.63 -1.74
N GLU A 60 -12.62 -18.11 -0.88
CA GLU A 60 -12.93 -18.93 0.30
C GLU A 60 -13.41 -18.11 1.49
N ARG A 61 -13.40 -16.78 1.39
CA ARG A 61 -13.73 -15.85 2.48
C ARG A 61 -12.86 -16.05 3.74
N ASP A 62 -11.62 -16.48 3.56
CA ASP A 62 -10.62 -16.60 4.61
C ASP A 62 -9.93 -15.25 4.84
N PHE A 63 -10.42 -14.51 5.84
CA PHE A 63 -9.85 -13.21 6.18
C PHE A 63 -8.38 -13.29 6.60
N GLU A 64 -7.98 -14.32 7.33
CA GLU A 64 -6.64 -14.33 7.91
C GLU A 64 -5.58 -14.64 6.88
N LEU A 65 -5.87 -15.60 5.99
CA LEU A 65 -5.04 -15.83 4.82
C LEU A 65 -4.99 -14.57 3.95
N PHE A 66 -6.14 -13.94 3.69
CA PHE A 66 -6.20 -12.69 2.92
C PHE A 66 -5.29 -11.61 3.51
N ALA A 67 -5.41 -11.34 4.81
CA ALA A 67 -4.66 -10.29 5.47
C ALA A 67 -3.15 -10.56 5.45
N ARG A 68 -2.71 -11.78 5.78
CA ARG A 68 -1.29 -12.15 5.76
C ARG A 68 -0.71 -12.12 4.35
N SER A 69 -1.41 -12.67 3.36
CA SER A 69 -0.96 -12.70 1.97
C SER A 69 -0.94 -11.29 1.36
N LEU A 70 -1.85 -10.40 1.76
CA LEU A 70 -1.82 -8.99 1.37
C LEU A 70 -0.54 -8.31 1.89
N ALA A 71 -0.22 -8.46 3.17
CA ALA A 71 0.99 -7.88 3.74
C ALA A 71 2.27 -8.44 3.09
N LEU A 72 2.32 -9.76 2.88
CA LEU A 72 3.45 -10.42 2.25
C LEU A 72 3.63 -9.98 0.79
N LEU A 73 2.53 -9.80 0.05
CA LEU A 73 2.56 -9.26 -1.31
C LEU A 73 3.08 -7.82 -1.31
N GLN A 74 2.60 -6.99 -0.38
CA GLN A 74 3.03 -5.59 -0.24
C GLN A 74 4.53 -5.48 0.04
N GLU A 75 5.07 -6.29 0.96
CA GLU A 75 6.51 -6.35 1.22
C GLU A 75 7.31 -6.84 0.02
N THR A 76 6.81 -7.87 -0.69
CA THR A 76 7.50 -8.43 -1.86
C THR A 76 7.55 -7.44 -3.02
N ILE A 77 6.44 -6.75 -3.30
CA ILE A 77 6.38 -5.68 -4.31
C ILE A 77 7.26 -4.50 -3.88
N GLY A 78 7.22 -4.12 -2.61
CA GLY A 78 8.08 -3.09 -2.05
C GLY A 78 9.57 -3.39 -2.22
N GLU A 79 9.98 -4.64 -2.01
CA GLU A 79 11.35 -5.09 -2.23
C GLU A 79 11.76 -4.99 -3.72
N ILE A 80 10.86 -5.37 -4.64
CA ILE A 80 11.07 -5.22 -6.09
C ILE A 80 11.31 -3.76 -6.48
N PHE A 81 10.62 -2.82 -5.83
CA PHE A 81 10.77 -1.39 -6.15
C PHE A 81 11.72 -0.65 -5.21
N SER A 82 12.35 -1.34 -4.25
CA SER A 82 13.13 -0.76 -3.16
C SER A 82 14.15 0.28 -3.60
N VAL A 83 14.81 0.05 -4.74
CA VAL A 83 15.79 0.94 -5.36
C VAL A 83 15.23 2.33 -5.71
N PHE A 84 13.92 2.46 -5.89
CA PHE A 84 13.24 3.72 -6.21
C PHE A 84 12.57 4.39 -5.00
N GLN A 85 12.18 3.61 -3.99
CA GLN A 85 11.47 4.10 -2.79
C GLN A 85 12.34 4.25 -1.55
N GLY A 86 13.56 3.68 -1.55
CA GLY A 86 14.50 3.74 -0.43
C GLY A 86 14.27 2.67 0.65
N GLY A 87 13.63 1.55 0.32
CA GLY A 87 13.31 0.43 1.24
C GLY A 87 12.05 -0.32 0.77
N ALA A 88 11.51 -1.29 1.52
CA ALA A 88 10.27 -1.98 1.13
C ALA A 88 9.00 -1.10 1.25
N PHE A 89 9.07 -0.02 2.03
CA PHE A 89 8.07 1.06 2.05
C PHE A 89 8.78 2.41 1.98
N THR A 90 8.09 3.44 1.51
CA THR A 90 8.66 4.79 1.48
C THR A 90 8.88 5.33 2.89
N HIS A 91 9.83 6.25 3.06
CA HIS A 91 10.12 6.85 4.36
C HIS A 91 8.89 7.53 5.00
N TYR A 92 7.99 8.11 4.20
CA TYR A 92 6.73 8.69 4.69
C TYR A 92 5.76 7.65 5.24
N SER A 93 5.80 6.42 4.73
CA SER A 93 4.87 5.35 5.11
C SER A 93 5.42 4.44 6.22
N GLN A 94 6.74 4.35 6.39
CA GLN A 94 7.38 3.42 7.32
C GLN A 94 6.85 3.53 8.76
N LYS A 95 6.70 4.75 9.29
CA LYS A 95 6.16 4.95 10.65
C LYS A 95 4.74 4.38 10.78
N ALA A 96 3.85 4.69 9.84
CA ALA A 96 2.47 4.19 9.85
C ALA A 96 2.40 2.66 9.67
N ILE A 97 3.22 2.09 8.79
CA ILE A 97 3.33 0.63 8.61
C ILE A 97 3.71 -0.04 9.94
N SER A 98 4.76 0.45 10.61
CA SER A 98 5.23 -0.10 11.89
C SER A 98 4.17 0.01 12.97
N VAL A 99 3.52 1.17 13.11
CA VAL A 99 2.46 1.38 14.10
C VAL A 99 1.30 0.39 13.88
N LEU A 100 0.81 0.22 12.65
CA LEU A 100 -0.29 -0.73 12.40
C LEU A 100 0.11 -2.17 12.70
N LYS A 101 1.35 -2.57 12.38
CA LYS A 101 1.87 -3.90 12.73
C LYS A 101 1.98 -4.11 14.24
N GLU A 102 2.50 -3.13 14.98
CA GLU A 102 2.60 -3.15 16.45
C GLU A 102 1.22 -3.21 17.13
N LEU A 103 0.21 -2.62 16.49
CA LEU A 103 -1.20 -2.71 16.92
C LEU A 103 -1.86 -4.06 16.57
N GLY A 104 -1.12 -5.00 15.96
CA GLY A 104 -1.60 -6.35 15.66
C GLY A 104 -2.37 -6.46 14.35
N VAL A 105 -2.30 -5.46 13.47
CA VAL A 105 -2.96 -5.54 12.15
C VAL A 105 -2.20 -6.51 11.25
N LEU A 106 -2.85 -7.59 10.84
CA LEU A 106 -2.25 -8.64 10.02
C LEU A 106 -1.99 -8.22 8.57
N GLY A 107 -2.92 -7.46 7.99
CA GLY A 107 -2.86 -7.04 6.60
C GLY A 107 -2.59 -5.56 6.50
N VAL A 108 -1.33 -5.20 6.31
CA VAL A 108 -0.86 -3.81 6.23
C VAL A 108 -0.19 -3.59 4.89
N GLY A 109 -0.42 -2.43 4.28
CA GLY A 109 0.15 -2.08 2.98
C GLY A 109 0.25 -0.58 2.76
N GLN A 110 1.00 -0.22 1.73
CA GLN A 110 1.11 1.15 1.24
C GLN A 110 0.28 1.27 -0.04
N SER A 111 -0.44 2.37 -0.21
CA SER A 111 -1.04 2.69 -1.49
C SER A 111 0.01 3.33 -2.40
N SER A 112 0.25 2.73 -3.57
CA SER A 112 1.14 3.29 -4.59
C SER A 112 2.54 3.62 -4.03
N TRP A 113 3.03 4.84 -4.23
CA TRP A 113 4.30 5.34 -3.70
C TRP A 113 4.15 6.03 -2.33
N GLY A 114 3.07 5.75 -1.61
CA GLY A 114 2.74 6.46 -0.38
C GLY A 114 2.22 7.88 -0.64
N PRO A 115 2.01 8.66 0.42
CA PRO A 115 2.23 8.31 1.83
C PRO A 115 1.15 7.40 2.44
N ALA A 116 -0.02 7.29 1.80
CA ALA A 116 -1.16 6.61 2.36
C ALA A 116 -0.86 5.13 2.66
N VAL A 117 -1.08 4.74 3.92
CA VAL A 117 -0.94 3.38 4.45
C VAL A 117 -2.31 2.87 4.85
N TYR A 118 -2.58 1.60 4.62
CA TYR A 118 -3.82 0.96 5.03
C TYR A 118 -3.56 -0.30 5.86
N GLY A 119 -4.50 -0.58 6.76
CA GLY A 119 -4.63 -1.83 7.50
C GLY A 119 -6.02 -2.43 7.30
N VAL A 120 -6.13 -3.75 7.05
CA VAL A 120 -7.42 -4.46 6.90
C VAL A 120 -7.78 -5.25 8.15
N LEU A 121 -9.00 -5.05 8.64
CA LEU A 121 -9.49 -5.56 9.93
C LEU A 121 -10.82 -6.30 9.76
N LYS A 122 -11.12 -7.27 10.64
CA LYS A 122 -12.28 -8.17 10.46
C LYS A 122 -13.59 -7.41 10.64
N SER A 123 -13.63 -6.56 11.67
CA SER A 123 -14.84 -5.86 12.11
C SER A 123 -14.66 -4.34 12.18
N HIS A 124 -15.78 -3.64 12.40
CA HIS A 124 -15.76 -2.19 12.58
C HIS A 124 -15.15 -1.79 13.92
N GLU A 125 -15.46 -2.57 14.95
CA GLU A 125 -15.06 -2.37 16.33
C GLU A 125 -13.53 -2.51 16.47
N GLU A 126 -12.94 -3.50 15.80
CA GLU A 126 -11.48 -3.61 15.68
C GLU A 126 -10.89 -2.36 15.00
N ALA A 127 -11.55 -1.85 13.95
CA ALA A 127 -11.07 -0.69 13.21
C ALA A 127 -11.15 0.62 14.01
N GLU A 128 -12.18 0.80 14.81
CA GLU A 128 -12.29 1.93 15.74
C GLU A 128 -11.18 1.88 16.79
N GLU A 129 -10.93 0.69 17.36
CA GLU A 129 -9.90 0.54 18.38
C GLU A 129 -8.48 0.79 17.83
N VAL A 130 -8.18 0.25 16.65
CA VAL A 130 -6.89 0.49 15.98
C VAL A 130 -6.77 1.95 15.55
N ALA A 131 -7.78 2.55 14.94
CA ALA A 131 -7.74 3.95 14.50
C ALA A 131 -7.50 4.89 15.69
N ARG A 132 -8.21 4.69 16.81
CA ARG A 132 -8.05 5.47 18.04
C ARG A 132 -6.62 5.39 18.60
N LYS A 133 -5.98 4.21 18.55
CA LYS A 133 -4.59 4.04 18.98
C LYS A 133 -3.61 4.65 17.97
N ALA A 134 -3.85 4.46 16.67
CA ALA A 134 -3.01 4.98 15.61
C ALA A 134 -2.94 6.52 15.65
N VAL A 135 -4.08 7.21 15.83
CA VAL A 135 -4.12 8.68 15.99
C VAL A 135 -3.18 9.15 17.11
N LYS A 136 -3.21 8.47 18.27
CA LYS A 136 -2.39 8.84 19.43
C LYS A 136 -0.89 8.65 19.18
N ILE A 137 -0.49 7.64 18.41
CA ILE A 137 0.92 7.31 18.17
C ILE A 137 1.50 8.09 16.99
N LEU A 138 0.70 8.29 15.93
CA LEU A 138 1.13 8.94 14.70
C LEU A 138 1.17 10.46 14.84
N GLY A 139 0.30 11.04 15.67
CA GLY A 139 0.22 12.47 15.94
C GLY A 139 -0.66 13.21 14.94
N GLU A 140 -0.76 14.53 15.10
CA GLU A 140 -1.69 15.40 14.36
C GLU A 140 -1.34 15.54 12.87
N ASP A 141 -0.08 15.29 12.50
CA ASP A 141 0.38 15.34 11.11
C ASP A 141 -0.07 14.13 10.26
N THR A 142 -0.84 13.20 10.84
CA THR A 142 -1.35 12.03 10.13
C THR A 142 -2.87 11.97 10.24
N GLU A 143 -3.54 12.07 9.10
CA GLU A 143 -4.98 11.85 9.01
C GLU A 143 -5.26 10.35 9.11
N VAL A 144 -6.05 9.95 10.10
CA VAL A 144 -6.46 8.54 10.28
C VAL A 144 -7.96 8.43 10.18
N PHE A 145 -8.44 7.55 9.30
CA PHE A 145 -9.88 7.33 9.12
C PHE A 145 -10.19 5.87 8.80
N ILE A 146 -11.47 5.51 8.98
CA ILE A 146 -11.99 4.18 8.67
C ILE A 146 -12.75 4.23 7.36
N ALA A 147 -12.43 3.32 6.45
CA ALA A 147 -13.11 3.12 5.18
C ALA A 147 -13.67 1.70 5.07
N ARG A 148 -14.60 1.50 4.13
CA ARG A 148 -15.15 0.18 3.78
C ARG A 148 -14.94 -0.10 2.29
N PRO A 149 -14.69 -1.36 1.91
CA PRO A 149 -14.67 -1.75 0.50
C PRO A 149 -16.02 -1.43 -0.16
N VAL A 150 -15.98 -0.84 -1.35
CA VAL A 150 -17.18 -0.59 -2.16
C VAL A 150 -17.23 -1.62 -3.27
N ASN A 151 -18.13 -2.61 -3.15
CA ASN A 151 -18.30 -3.70 -4.13
C ASN A 151 -19.18 -3.27 -5.33
N ARG A 152 -19.16 -1.99 -5.68
CA ARG A 152 -19.87 -1.41 -6.82
C ARG A 152 -18.96 -0.37 -7.47
N GLY A 153 -18.99 -0.31 -8.80
CA GLY A 153 -18.33 0.76 -9.54
C GLY A 153 -19.03 2.11 -9.39
N VAL A 154 -18.61 3.09 -10.20
CA VAL A 154 -19.23 4.41 -10.25
C VAL A 154 -20.71 4.33 -10.64
N LEU A 155 -21.55 5.10 -9.95
CA LEU A 155 -22.98 5.25 -10.27
C LEU A 155 -23.22 6.67 -10.77
N VAL A 156 -23.68 6.79 -12.01
CA VAL A 156 -24.04 8.08 -12.62
C VAL A 156 -25.54 8.29 -12.49
N LYS A 157 -25.95 9.38 -11.82
CA LYS A 157 -27.35 9.83 -11.77
C LYS A 157 -27.48 11.08 -12.62
N ILE A 158 -28.43 11.08 -13.54
CA ILE A 158 -28.82 12.27 -14.31
C ILE A 158 -29.99 12.91 -13.56
N SER A 159 -29.79 14.14 -13.08
CA SER A 159 -30.85 14.96 -12.50
C SER A 159 -31.35 15.90 -13.59
N THR A 160 -32.59 15.66 -14.05
CA THR A 160 -33.38 16.61 -14.86
C THR A 160 -34.09 17.61 -13.99
#